data_AF-A0A8K0WIE6-F1
#
_entry.id   AF-A0A8K0WIE6-F1
#
_cell.length_a   1.000
_cell.length_b   1.000
_cell.length_c   1.000
_cell.angle_alpha   90.00
_cell.angle_beta   90.00
_cell.angle_gamma   90.00
#
_symmetry.space_group_name_H-M   'P 1'
#
loop_
_entity.id
_entity.type
_entity.pdbx_description
1 polymer ?
#
loop_
_entity_poly.entity_id
_entity_poly.type
_entity_poly.pdbx_seq_one_letter_code
_entity_poly.pdbx_strand_id
1 'polypeptide(L)' 'MGNTGAQTLGLEKAEVEVNVSVSGMIKVIDAANREDTSGKFMFYDGTSKPW' A
#
# COMPACT_ATOMS: atom_id res chain seq x y z
N MET A 1 -0.87 -7.29 -6.29
CA MET A 1 -1.83 -7.96 -7.21
C MET A 1 -2.80 -6.89 -7.70
N GLY A 2 -3.06 -6.83 -9.01
CA GLY A 2 -4.06 -5.93 -9.60
C GLY A 2 -5.37 -6.66 -9.91
N ASN A 3 -6.17 -6.12 -10.83
CA ASN A 3 -7.47 -6.71 -11.23
C ASN A 3 -7.36 -8.18 -11.68
N THR A 4 -6.29 -8.56 -12.40
CA THR A 4 -6.05 -9.95 -12.80
C THR A 4 -5.96 -10.91 -11.60
N GLY A 5 -5.32 -10.48 -10.52
CA GLY A 5 -5.22 -11.27 -9.29
C GLY A 5 -6.56 -11.33 -8.56
N ALA A 6 -7.29 -10.20 -8.50
CA ALA A 6 -8.62 -10.14 -7.91
C ALA A 6 -9.60 -11.09 -8.61
N GLN A 7 -9.59 -11.11 -9.94
CA GLN A 7 -10.41 -12.00 -10.77
C GLN A 7 -10.09 -13.48 -10.54
N THR A 8 -8.80 -13.81 -10.37
CA THR A 8 -8.37 -15.18 -10.03
C THR A 8 -8.91 -15.63 -8.67
N LEU A 9 -9.21 -14.68 -7.78
CA LEU A 9 -9.81 -14.92 -6.46
C LEU A 9 -11.35 -14.77 -6.46
N GLY A 10 -11.99 -14.64 -7.63
CA GLY A 10 -13.44 -14.50 -7.75
C GLY A 10 -13.99 -13.11 -7.43
N LEU A 11 -13.13 -12.11 -7.30
CA LEU A 11 -13.51 -10.72 -7.11
C LEU A 11 -13.65 -10.00 -8.46
N GLU A 12 -14.58 -9.06 -8.57
CA GLU A 12 -14.79 -8.29 -9.80
C GLU A 12 -13.56 -7.45 -10.18
N LYS A 13 -12.96 -6.78 -9.19
CA LYS A 13 -11.77 -5.96 -9.34
C LYS A 13 -11.00 -5.85 -8.03
N ALA A 14 -9.79 -5.29 -8.10
CA ALA A 14 -9.03 -4.99 -6.89
C ALA A 14 -9.77 -3.95 -6.02
N GLU A 15 -9.61 -4.07 -4.70
CA GLU A 15 -10.24 -3.19 -3.72
C GLU A 15 -9.76 -1.73 -3.84
N VAL A 16 -8.53 -1.54 -4.33
CA VAL A 16 -7.87 -0.23 -4.38
C VAL A 16 -7.48 0.08 -5.82
N GLU A 17 -7.87 1.27 -6.29
CA GLU A 17 -7.45 1.80 -7.59
C GLU A 17 -5.94 2.13 -7.59
N VAL A 18 -5.27 1.88 -8.72
CA VAL A 18 -3.80 2.03 -8.82
C VAL A 18 -3.35 3.44 -8.43
N ASN A 19 -4.04 4.48 -8.90
CA ASN A 19 -3.69 5.87 -8.61
C ASN A 19 -3.77 6.21 -7.11
N VAL A 20 -4.73 5.61 -6.40
CA VAL A 20 -4.87 5.79 -4.94
C VAL A 20 -3.71 5.13 -4.22
N SER A 21 -3.40 3.88 -4.59
CA SER A 21 -2.27 3.14 -4.01
C SER A 21 -0.94 3.86 -4.22
N VAL A 22 -0.64 4.27 -5.46
CA VAL A 22 0.62 4.96 -5.80
C VAL A 22 0.72 6.31 -5.10
N SER A 23 -0.34 7.12 -5.10
CA SER A 23 -0.33 8.42 -4.42
C SER A 23 -0.14 8.27 -2.90
N GLY A 24 -0.72 7.24 -2.29
CA GLY A 24 -0.52 6.92 -0.88
C GLY A 24 0.92 6.52 -0.56
N MET A 25 1.49 5.62 -1.38
CA MET A 25 2.89 5.20 -1.23
C MET A 25 3.87 6.37 -1.33
N ILE A 26 3.67 7.29 -2.29
CA ILE A 26 4.53 8.48 -2.42
C ILE A 26 4.49 9.30 -1.13
N LYS A 27 3.30 9.55 -0.57
CA LYS A 27 3.16 10.28 0.71
C LYS A 27 3.90 9.60 1.87
N VAL A 28 3.80 8.27 1.96
CA VAL A 28 4.50 7.49 3.00
C VAL A 28 6.01 7.59 2.84
N ILE A 29 6.52 7.52 1.61
CA ILE A 29 7.94 7.64 1.30
C ILE A 29 8.44 9.06 1.58
N ASP A 30 7.72 10.09 1.14
CA ASP A 30 8.09 11.49 1.34
C ASP A 30 8.11 11.87 2.83
N ALA A 31 7.25 11.27 3.63
CA ALA A 31 7.20 11.48 5.08
C ALA A 31 8.16 10.58 5.88
N ALA A 32 8.85 9.64 5.23
CA ALA A 32 9.68 8.66 5.91
C ALA A 32 10.91 9.31 6.54
N ASN A 33 11.14 9.00 7.82
CA ASN A 33 12.29 9.43 8.59
C ASN A 33 12.88 8.27 9.42
N ARG A 34 14.09 8.49 9.97
CA ARG A 34 14.85 7.46 10.67
C ARG A 34 14.24 7.11 12.02
N GLU A 35 13.66 8.10 12.69
CA GLU A 35 13.19 8.03 14.07
C GLU A 35 11.84 7.28 14.16
N ASP A 36 10.93 7.59 13.26
CA ASP A 36 9.53 7.18 13.34
C ASP A 36 9.18 6.02 12.40
N THR A 37 9.83 5.91 11.24
CA THR A 37 9.37 4.98 10.18
C THR A 37 10.39 3.92 9.78
N SER A 38 11.67 4.10 10.10
CA SER A 38 12.72 3.15 9.73
C SER A 38 12.50 1.77 10.36
N GLY A 39 12.61 0.73 9.54
CA GLY A 39 12.46 -0.66 9.98
C GLY A 39 11.01 -1.13 10.19
N LYS A 40 10.01 -0.29 9.85
CA LYS A 40 8.59 -0.66 9.92
C LYS A 40 8.07 -1.15 8.57
N PHE A 41 7.16 -2.12 8.59
CA PHE A 41 6.42 -2.52 7.40
C PHE A 41 5.19 -1.63 7.23
N MET A 42 5.32 -0.61 6.39
CA MET A 42 4.29 0.41 6.16
C MET A 42 3.43 0.08 4.94
N PHE A 43 2.13 0.34 5.03
CA PHE A 43 1.18 0.22 3.93
C PHE A 43 0.95 1.59 3.27
N TYR A 44 0.35 1.59 2.08
CA TYR A 44 0.11 2.79 1.27
C TYR A 44 -0.80 3.83 1.95
N ASP A 45 -1.58 3.42 2.96
CA ASP A 45 -2.45 4.28 3.75
C ASP A 45 -1.75 4.90 4.98
N GLY A 46 -0.44 4.61 5.15
CA GLY A 46 0.37 5.08 6.27
C GLY A 46 0.25 4.22 7.53
N THR A 47 -0.52 3.14 7.51
CA THR A 47 -0.55 2.20 8.64
C THR A 47 0.69 1.30 8.65
N SER A 48 1.12 0.87 9.83
CA SER A 48 2.18 -0.13 9.98
C SER A 48 1.60 -1.49 10.34
N LYS A 49 2.18 -2.57 9.82
CA LYS A 49 1.86 -3.95 10.22
C LYS A 49 3.10 -4.64 10.82
N PRO A 50 2.90 -5.68 11.64
CA PRO A 50 3.97 -6.63 11.93
C PRO A 50 4.53 -7.22 10.63
N TRP A 51 5.80 -7.62 10.69
CA TRP A 51 6.45 -8.40 9.64
C TRP A 51 5.85 -9.80 9.55
#